data_AF-X1IC49-F1
#
_entry.id   AF-X1IC49-F1
#
_cell.length_a   1.000
_cell.length_b   1.000
_cell.length_c   1.000
_cell.angle_alpha   90.00
_cell.angle_beta   90.00
_cell.angle_gamma   90.00
#
_symmetry.space_group_name_H-M   'P 1'
#
loop_
_entity.id
_entity.type
_entity.pdbx_description
1 polymer ?
#
loop_
_entity_poly.entity_id
_entity_poly.type
_entity_poly.pdbx_seq_one_letter_code
_entity_poly.pdbx_strand_id
1 'polypeptide(L)'
;LDNGDLLCVMRTQTLATFDAHDPGQQRRITRVVKTGDTWEPTHVEISPFPHSGHPEMLRTGGGQILHVATSGISVSADEGKTWTDFDLTPETESREMAWEFWVRHFNQGSPYYPKAIQMTNGEILVLGHIGGDNGFGTIDQSVVGMRFHLDV
;
A
#
# COMPACT_ATOMS: atom_id res chain seq x y z
N LEU A 1 -9.32 -1.66 14.00
CA LEU A 1 -10.66 -2.12 13.59
C LEU A 1 -11.66 -1.69 14.67
N ASP A 2 -12.96 -1.72 14.42
CA ASP A 2 -13.96 -1.18 15.38
C ASP A 2 -13.94 -1.93 16.71
N ASN A 3 -13.61 -3.22 16.68
CA ASN A 3 -13.43 -4.06 17.86
C ASN A 3 -12.07 -3.86 18.57
N GLY A 4 -11.21 -2.96 18.08
CA GLY A 4 -9.88 -2.70 18.63
C GLY A 4 -8.76 -3.59 18.05
N ASP A 5 -9.08 -4.55 17.18
CA ASP A 5 -8.08 -5.37 16.48
C ASP A 5 -7.27 -4.53 15.50
N LEU A 6 -6.10 -5.05 15.12
CA LEU A 6 -5.26 -4.50 14.07
C LEU A 6 -5.26 -5.44 12.87
N LEU A 7 -5.26 -4.87 11.66
CA LEU A 7 -4.96 -5.61 10.44
C LEU A 7 -3.59 -5.16 9.96
N CYS A 8 -2.65 -6.09 9.89
CA CYS A 8 -1.26 -5.78 9.57
C CYS A 8 -0.88 -6.44 8.24
N VAL A 9 -0.29 -5.65 7.35
CA VAL A 9 0.38 -6.15 6.14
C VAL A 9 1.85 -5.79 6.24
N MET A 10 2.73 -6.79 6.15
CA MET A 10 4.17 -6.62 6.31
C MET A 10 4.90 -7.15 5.10
N ARG A 11 5.86 -6.38 4.59
CA ARG A 11 6.88 -6.91 3.67
C ARG A 11 7.84 -7.78 4.47
N THR A 12 7.97 -9.04 4.09
CA THR A 12 8.85 -10.02 4.74
C THR A 12 9.84 -10.58 3.74
N GLN A 13 11.02 -10.96 4.23
CA GLN A 13 11.96 -11.78 3.47
C GLN A 13 11.49 -13.23 3.52
N THR A 14 11.30 -13.86 2.37
CA THR A 14 11.10 -15.29 2.19
C THR A 14 12.41 -16.00 2.47
N LEU A 15 12.49 -16.68 3.61
CA LEU A 15 13.65 -17.50 3.97
C LEU A 15 13.37 -18.96 3.60
N ALA A 16 13.84 -19.41 2.43
CA ALA A 16 13.89 -20.85 2.12
C ALA A 16 15.17 -21.25 1.38
N THR A 17 15.59 -20.49 0.36
CA THR A 17 16.86 -20.68 -0.35
C THR A 17 17.37 -19.31 -0.79
N PHE A 18 18.60 -18.95 -0.42
CA PHE A 18 19.26 -17.72 -0.87
C PHE A 18 19.66 -17.86 -2.34
N ASP A 19 18.69 -17.86 -3.26
CA ASP A 19 18.95 -17.61 -4.67
C ASP A 19 18.92 -16.10 -4.90
N ALA A 20 20.05 -15.50 -5.25
CA ALA A 20 20.14 -14.07 -5.53
C ALA A 20 19.32 -13.64 -6.77
N HIS A 21 18.79 -14.60 -7.53
CA HIS A 21 17.93 -14.38 -8.70
C HIS A 21 16.42 -14.55 -8.41
N ASP A 22 16.03 -15.04 -7.23
CA ASP A 22 14.66 -14.96 -6.72
C ASP A 22 14.64 -13.94 -5.57
N PRO A 23 14.08 -12.72 -5.77
CA PRO A 23 14.15 -11.68 -4.75
C PRO A 23 13.39 -12.06 -3.46
N GLY A 24 12.64 -13.17 -3.44
CA GLY A 24 12.23 -13.85 -2.21
C GLY A 24 11.63 -12.90 -1.18
N GLN A 25 10.75 -12.00 -1.59
CA GLN A 25 10.08 -11.08 -0.70
C GLN A 25 8.58 -11.19 -0.91
N GLN A 26 7.88 -11.51 0.16
CA GLN A 26 6.45 -11.71 0.16
C GLN A 26 5.81 -10.80 1.18
N ARG A 27 4.61 -10.34 0.86
CA ARG A 27 3.77 -9.64 1.81
C ARG A 27 3.01 -10.67 2.63
N ARG A 28 3.02 -10.47 3.93
CA ARG A 28 2.26 -11.27 4.89
C ARG A 28 1.14 -10.43 5.46
N ILE A 29 -0.01 -11.04 5.63
CA ILE A 29 -1.18 -10.42 6.26
C ILE A 29 -1.53 -11.19 7.52
N THR A 30 -1.85 -10.48 8.59
CA THR A 30 -2.32 -11.08 9.83
C THR A 30 -3.24 -10.11 10.56
N ARG A 31 -4.22 -10.66 11.28
CA ARG A 31 -5.00 -9.90 12.24
C ARG A 31 -4.33 -10.03 13.60
N VAL A 32 -4.21 -8.93 14.32
CA VAL A 32 -3.71 -8.93 15.70
C VAL A 32 -4.90 -8.58 16.59
N VAL A 33 -5.33 -9.54 17.39
CA VAL A 33 -6.55 -9.44 18.19
C VAL A 33 -6.25 -8.71 19.48
N LYS A 34 -7.11 -7.78 19.87
CA LYS A 34 -6.96 -7.08 21.15
C LYS A 34 -7.29 -8.01 22.31
N THR A 35 -6.32 -8.23 23.19
CA THR A 35 -6.43 -9.07 24.39
C THR A 35 -6.09 -8.23 25.62
N GLY A 36 -7.12 -7.71 26.30
CA GLY A 36 -6.97 -6.76 27.41
C GLY A 36 -6.29 -5.47 26.95
N ASP A 37 -5.12 -5.19 27.52
CA ASP A 37 -4.26 -4.04 27.18
C ASP A 37 -3.15 -4.39 26.17
N THR A 38 -3.20 -5.59 25.59
CA THR A 38 -2.21 -6.09 24.62
C THR A 38 -2.86 -6.54 23.31
N TRP A 39 -2.04 -7.00 22.36
CA TRP A 39 -2.52 -7.62 21.13
C TRP A 39 -1.78 -8.94 20.87
N GLU A 40 -2.52 -9.96 20.45
CA GLU A 40 -1.99 -11.28 20.11
C GLU A 40 -2.17 -11.55 18.61
N PRO A 41 -1.11 -11.94 17.88
CA PRO A 41 -1.21 -12.23 16.45
C PRO A 41 -2.02 -13.51 16.21
N THR A 42 -2.85 -13.50 15.19
CA THR A 42 -3.47 -14.72 14.66
C THR A 42 -2.54 -15.40 13.64
N HIS A 43 -3.06 -16.40 12.93
CA HIS A 43 -2.36 -17.03 11.83
C HIS A 43 -1.88 -15.98 10.80
N VAL A 44 -0.65 -16.17 10.31
CA VAL A 44 -0.02 -15.31 9.33
C VAL A 44 -0.17 -15.93 7.94
N GLU A 45 -0.77 -15.20 7.02
CA GLU A 45 -1.05 -15.66 5.67
C GLU A 45 -0.19 -14.91 4.63
N ILE A 46 -0.07 -15.47 3.43
CA ILE A 46 0.43 -14.71 2.28
C ILE A 46 -0.68 -13.72 1.89
N SER A 47 -0.33 -12.45 1.73
CA SER A 47 -1.32 -11.45 1.30
C SER A 47 -1.70 -11.64 -0.16
N PRO A 48 -2.91 -11.23 -0.59
CA PRO A 48 -3.32 -11.31 -1.99
C PRO A 48 -2.63 -10.28 -2.91
N PHE A 49 -1.81 -9.38 -2.36
CA PHE A 49 -1.20 -8.28 -3.11
C PHE A 49 0.07 -8.72 -3.85
N PRO A 50 0.36 -8.15 -5.04
CA PRO A 50 1.62 -8.38 -5.76
C PRO A 50 2.84 -8.00 -4.91
N HIS A 51 4.04 -8.45 -5.30
CA HIS A 51 5.27 -8.00 -4.65
C HIS A 51 5.58 -6.53 -5.02
N SER A 52 5.94 -5.73 -4.01
CA SER A 52 6.54 -4.39 -4.16
C SER A 52 7.23 -4.00 -2.83
N GLY A 53 7.68 -2.75 -2.67
CA GLY A 53 8.23 -2.19 -1.42
C GLY A 53 7.27 -2.30 -0.22
N HIS A 54 7.65 -1.71 0.92
CA HIS A 54 6.81 -1.76 2.13
C HIS A 54 5.50 -0.98 1.84
N PRO A 55 4.32 -1.60 2.04
CA PRO A 55 3.03 -0.97 1.75
C PRO A 55 2.62 -0.04 2.88
N GLU A 56 1.54 0.70 2.67
CA GLU A 56 0.82 1.45 3.70
C GLU A 56 -0.59 0.90 3.87
N MET A 57 -1.09 0.90 5.11
CA MET A 57 -2.46 0.53 5.42
C MET A 57 -3.20 1.76 5.98
N LEU A 58 -4.33 2.13 5.39
CA LEU A 58 -5.15 3.26 5.84
C LEU A 58 -6.59 2.81 6.07
N ARG A 59 -7.13 3.05 7.27
CA ARG A 59 -8.58 2.95 7.52
C ARG A 59 -9.21 4.33 7.33
N THR A 60 -10.21 4.43 6.47
CA THR A 60 -10.96 5.67 6.24
C THR A 60 -11.98 5.91 7.36
N GLY A 61 -12.51 7.13 7.44
CA GLY A 61 -13.64 7.46 8.29
C GLY A 61 -14.93 6.73 7.92
N GLY A 62 -15.04 6.22 6.69
CA GLY A 62 -16.15 5.37 6.23
C GLY A 62 -16.00 3.90 6.61
N GLY A 63 -14.89 3.52 7.25
CA GLY A 63 -14.61 2.15 7.69
C GLY A 63 -13.92 1.26 6.65
N GLN A 64 -13.78 1.72 5.39
CA GLN A 64 -12.99 1.00 4.38
C GLN A 64 -11.51 0.96 4.78
N ILE A 65 -10.83 -0.11 4.37
CA ILE A 65 -9.39 -0.28 4.55
C ILE A 65 -8.73 -0.26 3.19
N LEU A 66 -7.71 0.58 3.03
CA LEU A 66 -6.88 0.63 1.86
C LEU A 66 -5.56 -0.07 2.15
N HIS A 67 -5.17 -0.95 1.23
CA HIS A 67 -3.78 -1.34 1.00
C HIS A 67 -3.23 -0.42 -0.09
N VAL A 68 -2.19 0.35 0.23
CA VAL A 68 -1.57 1.31 -0.68
C VAL A 68 -0.14 0.88 -0.96
N ALA A 69 0.16 0.59 -2.22
CA ALA A 69 1.49 0.18 -2.63
C ALA A 69 1.79 0.64 -4.07
N THR A 70 3.06 0.57 -4.44
CA THR A 70 3.46 0.89 -5.81
C THR A 70 2.89 -0.06 -6.85
N SER A 71 2.60 -1.29 -6.44
CA SER A 71 1.99 -2.34 -7.25
C SER A 71 0.48 -2.17 -7.46
N GLY A 72 -0.15 -1.17 -6.83
CA GLY A 72 -1.59 -0.96 -6.89
C GLY A 72 -2.17 -0.56 -5.53
N ILE A 73 -3.38 0.00 -5.57
CA ILE A 73 -4.20 0.26 -4.39
C ILE A 73 -5.36 -0.72 -4.40
N SER A 74 -5.64 -1.35 -3.26
CA SER A 74 -6.79 -2.25 -3.11
C SER A 74 -7.59 -1.85 -1.87
N VAL A 75 -8.90 -2.03 -1.94
CA VAL A 75 -9.86 -1.57 -0.92
C VAL A 75 -10.61 -2.77 -0.37
N SER A 76 -10.77 -2.80 0.95
CA SER A 76 -11.63 -3.76 1.64
C SER A 76 -12.73 -3.04 2.42
N ALA A 77 -13.97 -3.46 2.20
CA ALA A 77 -15.14 -3.00 2.95
C ALA A 77 -15.54 -3.95 4.09
N ASP A 78 -14.83 -5.07 4.27
CA ASP A 78 -15.18 -6.16 5.19
C ASP A 78 -14.03 -6.55 6.12
N GLU A 79 -13.21 -5.56 6.49
CA GLU A 79 -12.07 -5.68 7.40
C GLU A 79 -10.96 -6.63 6.92
N GLY A 80 -10.72 -6.64 5.62
CA GLY A 80 -9.64 -7.35 4.96
C GLY A 80 -9.96 -8.79 4.55
N LYS A 81 -11.25 -9.19 4.58
CA LYS A 81 -11.67 -10.53 4.12
C LYS A 81 -11.70 -10.60 2.60
N THR A 82 -12.18 -9.55 1.94
CA THR A 82 -12.17 -9.39 0.49
C THR A 82 -11.55 -8.06 0.09
N TRP A 83 -11.01 -8.03 -1.12
CA TRP A 83 -10.27 -6.89 -1.67
C TRP A 83 -10.71 -6.63 -3.11
N THR A 84 -10.94 -5.36 -3.43
CA THR A 84 -11.20 -4.87 -4.79
C THR A 84 -10.11 -3.89 -5.18
N ASP A 85 -9.52 -4.05 -6.36
CA ASP A 85 -8.51 -3.11 -6.84
C ASP A 85 -9.15 -1.77 -7.19
N PHE A 86 -8.51 -0.69 -6.75
CA PHE A 86 -8.93 0.68 -7.00
C PHE A 86 -8.12 1.23 -8.17
N ASP A 87 -8.81 1.45 -9.28
CA ASP A 87 -8.19 1.99 -10.49
C ASP A 87 -8.02 3.50 -10.35
N LEU A 88 -6.78 3.96 -10.46
CA LEU A 88 -6.41 5.37 -10.43
C LEU A 88 -6.32 5.98 -11.83
N THR A 89 -6.68 5.23 -12.88
CA THR A 89 -6.75 5.79 -14.23
C THR A 89 -7.76 6.93 -14.27
N PRO A 90 -7.34 8.15 -14.64
CA PRO A 90 -8.26 9.27 -14.74
C PRO A 90 -9.32 8.99 -15.82
N GLU A 91 -10.60 9.25 -15.53
CA GLU A 91 -11.70 9.07 -16.49
C GLU A 91 -11.59 9.97 -17.73
N THR A 92 -10.73 11.00 -17.70
CA THR A 92 -10.50 11.91 -18.82
C THR A 92 -9.00 12.14 -19.03
N GLU A 93 -8.52 11.91 -20.26
CA GLU A 93 -7.12 12.05 -20.71
C GLU A 93 -6.56 13.50 -20.67
N SER A 94 -7.09 14.37 -19.81
CA SER A 94 -6.65 15.76 -19.75
C SER A 94 -5.99 16.10 -18.42
N ARG A 95 -4.67 16.36 -18.53
CA ARG A 95 -3.78 17.12 -17.63
C ARG A 95 -2.95 16.31 -16.64
N GLU A 96 -1.93 15.63 -17.14
CA GLU A 96 -0.51 15.94 -16.89
C GLU A 96 0.34 14.80 -17.47
N MET A 97 0.99 15.08 -18.59
CA MET A 97 1.83 14.14 -19.34
C MET A 97 2.94 13.47 -18.48
N ALA A 98 3.30 14.09 -17.35
CA ALA A 98 4.27 13.56 -16.38
C ALA A 98 3.68 12.47 -15.45
N TRP A 99 2.40 12.58 -15.06
CA TRP A 99 1.71 11.59 -14.23
C TRP A 99 1.32 10.35 -15.06
N GLU A 100 0.83 10.54 -16.28
CA GLU A 100 0.55 9.42 -17.20
C GLU A 100 1.81 8.60 -17.52
N PHE A 101 2.95 9.26 -17.73
CA PHE A 101 4.21 8.56 -17.93
C PHE A 101 4.59 7.74 -16.68
N TRP A 102 4.38 8.29 -15.49
CA TRP A 102 4.66 7.65 -14.21
C TRP A 102 3.78 6.43 -13.91
N VAL A 103 2.46 6.57 -14.04
CA VAL A 103 1.49 5.50 -13.80
C VAL A 103 1.68 4.36 -14.80
N ARG A 104 1.94 4.70 -16.07
CA ARG A 104 2.11 3.70 -17.13
C ARG A 104 3.47 2.99 -17.10
N HIS A 105 4.54 3.64 -16.65
CA HIS A 105 5.90 3.08 -16.76
C HIS A 105 6.53 2.63 -15.43
N PHE A 106 6.09 3.16 -14.28
CA PHE A 106 6.84 2.93 -13.04
C PHE A 106 5.99 2.43 -11.87
N ASN A 107 4.80 2.96 -11.59
CA ASN A 107 3.98 2.53 -10.44
C ASN A 107 2.48 2.67 -10.71
N GLN A 108 1.74 1.56 -10.70
CA GLN A 108 0.27 1.56 -10.95
C GLN A 108 -0.56 1.97 -9.72
N GLY A 109 0.07 2.16 -8.55
CA GLY A 109 -0.65 2.53 -7.32
C GLY A 109 -0.15 3.82 -6.67
N SER A 110 1.00 3.77 -6.00
CA SER A 110 1.53 4.88 -5.19
C SER A 110 3.01 5.18 -5.45
N PRO A 111 3.56 6.29 -4.93
CA PRO A 111 5.02 6.44 -4.73
C PRO A 111 5.60 5.33 -3.82
N TYR A 112 6.93 5.10 -3.88
CA TYR A 112 7.60 4.04 -3.11
C TYR A 112 7.66 4.38 -1.61
N TYR A 113 7.55 3.35 -0.76
CA TYR A 113 7.34 3.47 0.69
C TYR A 113 6.29 4.52 1.09
N PRO A 114 5.02 4.30 0.69
CA PRO A 114 3.96 5.26 0.92
C PRO A 114 3.68 5.50 2.40
N LYS A 115 3.12 6.68 2.67
CA LYS A 115 2.44 7.08 3.91
C LYS A 115 1.16 7.80 3.50
N ALA A 116 0.04 7.43 4.13
CA ALA A 116 -1.27 7.89 3.70
C ALA A 116 -2.08 8.46 4.86
N ILE A 117 -2.88 9.48 4.57
CA ILE A 117 -3.84 10.07 5.52
C ILE A 117 -5.11 10.46 4.78
N GLN A 118 -6.26 10.25 5.41
CA GLN A 118 -7.50 10.88 4.95
C GLN A 118 -7.62 12.27 5.57
N MET A 119 -7.73 13.28 4.71
CA MET A 119 -7.92 14.67 5.10
C MET A 119 -9.37 14.93 5.51
N THR A 120 -9.62 16.06 6.18
CA THR A 120 -10.95 16.41 6.71
C THR A 120 -12.02 16.63 5.64
N ASN A 121 -11.62 16.89 4.40
CA ASN A 121 -12.50 16.98 3.23
C ASN A 121 -12.82 15.61 2.60
N GLY A 122 -12.34 14.51 3.20
CA GLY A 122 -12.52 13.15 2.71
C GLY A 122 -11.51 12.70 1.65
N GLU A 123 -10.68 13.60 1.13
CA GLU A 123 -9.61 13.30 0.17
C GLU A 123 -8.48 12.52 0.86
N ILE A 124 -7.87 11.58 0.15
CA ILE A 124 -6.75 10.78 0.61
C ILE A 124 -5.47 11.35 0.04
N LEU A 125 -4.55 11.77 0.90
CA LEU A 125 -3.20 12.18 0.52
C LEU A 125 -2.24 11.01 0.73
N VAL A 126 -1.49 10.65 -0.30
CA VAL A 126 -0.41 9.66 -0.23
C VAL A 126 0.91 10.34 -0.58
N LEU A 127 1.91 10.21 0.30
CA LEU A 127 3.27 10.66 0.09
C LEU A 127 4.22 9.46 0.05
N GLY A 128 5.27 9.53 -0.75
CA GLY A 128 6.35 8.56 -0.75
C GLY A 128 7.45 9.04 -1.68
N HIS A 129 8.48 8.23 -1.90
CA HIS A 129 9.62 8.66 -2.72
C HIS A 129 9.61 8.09 -4.14
N ILE A 130 10.24 8.85 -5.02
CA ILE A 130 10.69 8.42 -6.35
C ILE A 130 12.02 7.68 -6.20
N GLY A 131 12.19 6.63 -6.99
CA GLY A 131 13.33 5.71 -6.94
C GLY A 131 12.93 4.40 -6.28
N GLY A 132 13.81 3.88 -5.44
CA GLY A 132 13.69 2.58 -4.78
C GLY A 132 14.79 2.41 -3.73
N ASP A 133 15.05 1.19 -3.30
CA ASP A 133 16.13 0.81 -2.36
C ASP A 133 17.54 0.98 -2.99
N ASN A 134 17.86 2.18 -3.47
CA ASN A 134 19.10 2.49 -4.18
C ASN A 134 20.20 2.95 -3.21
N GLY A 135 21.45 2.68 -3.59
CA GLY A 135 22.61 3.20 -2.86
C GLY A 135 22.65 4.72 -2.83
N PHE A 136 23.24 5.28 -1.77
CA PHE A 136 23.40 6.73 -1.66
C PHE A 136 24.20 7.29 -2.84
N GLY A 137 23.69 8.37 -3.45
CA GLY A 137 24.35 9.08 -4.55
C GLY A 137 24.31 8.38 -5.91
N THR A 138 23.58 7.27 -6.07
CA THR A 138 23.48 6.57 -7.36
C THR A 138 22.38 7.10 -8.26
N ILE A 139 21.34 7.71 -7.68
CA ILE A 139 20.24 8.36 -8.38
C ILE A 139 19.74 9.57 -7.57
N ASP A 140 19.10 10.50 -8.26
CA ASP A 140 18.29 11.53 -7.60
C ASP A 140 17.00 10.89 -7.05
N GLN A 141 16.68 11.21 -5.81
CA GLN A 141 15.44 10.80 -5.17
C GLN A 141 14.70 12.02 -4.64
N SER A 142 13.38 11.97 -4.68
CA SER A 142 12.50 13.03 -4.18
C SER A 142 11.28 12.44 -3.53
N VAL A 143 10.73 13.13 -2.54
CA VAL A 143 9.38 12.81 -2.03
C VAL A 143 8.36 13.48 -2.93
N VAL A 144 7.37 12.72 -3.38
CA VAL A 144 6.24 13.18 -4.18
C VAL A 144 4.94 12.76 -3.53
N GLY A 145 3.85 13.40 -3.97
CA GLY A 145 2.53 13.15 -3.43
C GLY A 145 1.48 13.00 -4.51
N MET A 146 0.46 12.21 -4.20
CA MET A 146 -0.75 12.08 -4.99
C MET A 146 -1.97 12.23 -4.09
N ARG A 147 -3.10 12.60 -4.69
CA ARG A 147 -4.37 12.76 -3.99
C ARG A 147 -5.49 12.16 -4.81
N PHE A 148 -6.47 11.57 -4.11
CA PHE A 148 -7.67 11.02 -4.73
C PHE A 148 -8.81 10.96 -3.71
N HIS A 149 -10.03 10.88 -4.22
CA HIS A 149 -11.20 10.50 -3.43
C HIS A 149 -11.51 9.02 -3.65
N LEU A 150 -12.10 8.39 -2.65
CA LEU A 150 -12.64 7.05 -2.77
C LEU A 150 -14.10 7.20 -3.22
N ASP A 151 -14.38 6.97 -4.50
CA ASP A 151 -15.75 6.87 -5.00
C ASP A 151 -16.28 5.47 -4.67
N VAL A 152 -17.20 5.39 -3.71
CA VAL A 152 -17.78 4.12 -3.23
C VAL A 152 -19.29 4.12 -3.42
#